data_AF-A0A496THS2-F1
#
_entry.id   AF-A0A496THS2-F1
#
_cell.length_a   1.000
_cell.length_b   1.000
_cell.length_c   1.000
_cell.angle_alpha   90.00
_cell.angle_beta   90.00
_cell.angle_gamma   90.00
#
_symmetry.space_group_name_H-M   'P 1'
#
loop_
_entity.id
_entity.type
_entity.pdbx_description
1 polymer ?
#
loop_
_entity_poly.entity_id
_entity_poly.type
_entity_poly.pdbx_seq_one_letter_code
_entity_poly.pdbx_strand_id
1 'polypeptide(L)' 'MKILHIAPFNIAGIPLTFVKAEKKLGFHSRLITLGKEKQNREKDICLNLPFIYTENVKKILFMNRVYQDGKE' A
#
# COMPACT_ATOMS: atom_id res chain seq x y z
N MET A 1 18.91 -10.90 -2.51
CA MET A 1 17.87 -10.42 -3.45
C MET A 1 17.28 -9.11 -2.94
N LYS A 2 16.86 -8.21 -3.84
CA LYS A 2 16.20 -6.93 -3.48
C LYS A 2 14.75 -6.96 -3.93
N ILE A 3 13.82 -6.59 -3.05
CA ILE A 3 12.37 -6.61 -3.29
C ILE A 3 11.82 -5.21 -3.01
N LEU A 4 10.98 -4.70 -3.90
CA LEU A 4 10.31 -3.42 -3.75
C LEU A 4 8.80 -3.60 -3.95
N HIS A 5 8.04 -3.41 -2.88
CA HIS A 5 6.59 -3.35 -2.93
C HIS A 5 6.15 -1.93 -3.25
N ILE A 6 5.20 -1.79 -4.18
CA ILE A 6 4.59 -0.51 -4.53
C ILE A 6 3.09 -0.65 -4.35
N ALA A 7 2.50 0.22 -3.52
CA ALA A 7 1.06 0.22 -3.26
C ALA A 7 0.51 1.64 -3.25
N PRO A 8 -0.76 1.86 -3.64
CA PRO A 8 -1.41 3.15 -3.46
C PRO A 8 -1.40 3.60 -1.99
N PHE A 9 -1.70 2.69 -1.07
CA PHE A 9 -1.73 2.92 0.38
C PHE A 9 -1.35 1.62 1.12
N ASN A 10 -0.89 1.71 2.39
CA ASN A 10 -0.61 0.53 3.24
C ASN A 10 -1.88 -0.02 3.93
N ILE A 11 -2.93 -0.27 3.14
CA ILE A 11 -4.25 -0.64 3.68
C ILE A 11 -4.15 -1.91 4.53
N ALA A 12 -4.75 -1.85 5.73
CA ALA A 12 -4.74 -2.94 6.71
C ALA A 12 -3.34 -3.39 7.15
N GLY A 13 -2.27 -2.66 6.80
CA GLY A 13 -0.89 -3.04 7.09
C GLY A 13 -0.37 -4.23 6.27
N ILE A 14 -1.13 -4.72 5.28
CA ILE A 14 -0.80 -5.95 4.55
C ILE A 14 0.53 -5.83 3.78
N PRO A 15 0.74 -4.79 2.93
CA PRO A 15 2.02 -4.63 2.23
C PRO A 15 3.23 -4.61 3.16
N LEU A 16 3.11 -3.96 4.33
CA LEU A 16 4.19 -3.90 5.30
C LEU A 16 4.46 -5.27 5.97
N THR A 17 3.44 -6.10 6.16
CA THR A 17 3.59 -7.46 6.68
C THR A 17 4.49 -8.30 5.77
N PHE A 18 4.33 -8.20 4.44
CA PHE A 18 5.21 -8.88 3.49
C PHE A 18 6.65 -8.40 3.61
N VAL A 19 6.88 -7.08 3.65
CA VAL A 19 8.22 -6.51 3.86
C VAL A 19 8.88 -7.06 5.12
N LYS A 20 8.14 -7.14 6.22
CA LYS A 20 8.65 -7.68 7.49
C LYS A 20 8.99 -9.18 7.38
N ALA A 21 8.13 -9.97 6.74
CA ALA A 21 8.38 -11.40 6.53
C ALA A 21 9.61 -11.63 5.66
N GLU A 22 9.75 -10.89 4.56
CA GLU A 22 10.90 -10.98 3.65
C GLU A 22 12.21 -10.56 4.34
N LYS A 23 12.18 -9.49 5.15
CA LYS A 23 13.34 -9.09 5.97
C LYS A 23 13.77 -10.18 6.94
N LYS A 24 12.82 -10.88 7.58
CA LYS A 24 13.11 -12.02 8.48
C LYS A 24 13.78 -13.19 7.73
N LEU A 25 13.51 -13.33 6.44
CA LEU A 25 14.16 -14.33 5.57
C LEU A 25 15.51 -13.88 5.01
N GLY A 26 16.02 -12.71 5.41
CA GLY A 26 17.32 -12.18 4.96
C GLY A 26 17.25 -11.41 3.64
N PHE A 27 16.07 -11.09 3.13
CA PHE A 27 15.93 -10.27 1.91
C PHE A 27 15.99 -8.78 2.22
N HIS A 28 16.57 -8.01 1.30
CA HIS A 28 16.47 -6.56 1.34
C HIS A 28 15.12 -6.15 0.72
N SER A 29 14.13 -5.91 1.58
CA SER A 29 12.77 -5.54 1.15
C SER A 29 12.37 -4.14 1.60
N ARG A 30 11.69 -3.39 0.72
CA ARG A 30 11.14 -2.06 1.00
C ARG A 30 9.71 -1.92 0.48
N LEU A 31 8.94 -1.02 1.09
CA LEU A 31 7.61 -0.60 0.63
C LEU A 31 7.59 0.89 0.31
N ILE A 32 7.08 1.23 -0.88
CA ILE A 32 6.71 2.59 -1.27
C ILE A 32 5.18 2.69 -1.36
N THR A 33 4.59 3.64 -0.61
CA THR A 33 3.19 4.02 -0.77
C THR A 33 3.03 5.34 -1.49
N LEU A 34 2.05 5.44 -2.37
CA LEU A 34 1.77 6.67 -3.13
C LEU A 34 1.09 7.73 -2.26
N GLY A 35 0.17 7.31 -1.40
CA GLY A 35 -0.55 8.17 -0.47
C GLY A 35 -0.40 7.76 0.99
N LYS A 36 -0.78 8.68 1.87
CA LYS A 36 -0.85 8.47 3.31
C LYS A 36 -2.21 7.86 3.65
N GLU A 37 -2.22 6.75 4.37
CA GLU A 37 -3.46 6.26 4.97
C GLU A 37 -3.86 7.12 6.17
N LYS A 38 -5.17 7.18 6.47
CA LYS A 38 -5.73 7.94 7.59
C LYS A 38 -5.24 7.45 8.97
N GLN A 39 -4.97 6.15 9.10
CA GLN A 39 -4.56 5.55 10.35
C GLN A 39 -3.05 5.73 10.53
N ASN A 40 -2.62 6.00 11.77
CA ASN A 40 -1.22 6.23 12.09
C ASN A 40 -0.46 4.89 12.21
N ARG A 41 -0.59 4.04 11.17
CA ARG A 41 0.14 2.77 11.08
C ARG A 41 1.61 3.02 10.75
N GLU A 42 2.42 2.04 11.11
CA GLU A 42 3.82 1.94 10.71
C GLU A 42 3.94 2.02 9.17
N LYS A 43 4.98 2.73 8.71
CA LYS A 43 5.24 3.00 7.30
C LYS A 43 6.71 2.74 7.00
N ASP A 44 6.99 2.41 5.76
CA ASP A 44 8.35 2.36 5.24
C ASP A 44 8.66 3.67 4.51
N ILE A 45 8.31 3.80 3.22
CA ILE A 45 8.44 5.04 2.46
C ILE A 45 7.06 5.46 1.95
N CYS A 46 6.68 6.73 2.16
CA CYS A 46 5.44 7.30 1.63
C CYS A 46 5.77 8.54 0.79
N LEU A 47 5.44 8.50 -0.51
CA LEU A 47 5.70 9.61 -1.44
C LEU A 47 4.73 10.77 -1.26
N ASN A 48 3.55 10.51 -0.67
CA ASN A 48 2.51 11.50 -0.43
C ASN A 48 2.18 12.33 -1.69
N LEU A 49 1.93 11.65 -2.81
CA LEU A 49 1.67 12.26 -4.09
C LEU A 49 0.31 12.98 -4.07
N PRO A 50 0.23 14.26 -4.45
CA PRO A 50 -0.99 15.05 -4.30
C PRO A 50 -2.16 14.55 -5.16
N PHE A 51 -1.87 14.02 -6.35
CA PHE A 51 -2.89 13.57 -7.30
C PHE A 51 -3.63 12.29 -6.86
N ILE A 52 -3.09 11.52 -5.89
CA ILE A 52 -3.72 10.28 -5.40
C ILE A 52 -5.07 10.55 -4.70
N TYR A 53 -5.29 11.80 -4.29
CA TYR A 53 -6.52 12.24 -3.64
C TYR A 53 -7.49 12.96 -4.59
N THR A 54 -7.19 13.01 -5.89
CA THR A 54 -8.13 13.55 -6.88
C THR A 54 -9.32 12.60 -7.06
N GLU A 55 -10.50 13.15 -7.35
CA GLU A 55 -11.75 12.37 -7.43
C GLU A 55 -11.68 11.25 -8.48
N ASN A 56 -11.04 11.50 -9.62
CA ASN A 56 -10.86 10.49 -10.67
C ASN A 56 -10.04 9.29 -10.17
N VAL A 57 -8.94 9.55 -9.47
CA VAL A 57 -8.04 8.50 -8.97
C VAL A 57 -8.68 7.77 -7.79
N LYS A 58 -9.34 8.49 -6.87
CA LYS A 58 -10.13 7.87 -5.81
C LYS A 58 -11.18 6.93 -6.38
N LYS A 59 -11.95 7.37 -7.38
CA LYS A 59 -13.01 6.57 -7.99
C LYS A 59 -12.46 5.25 -8.54
N ILE A 60 -11.30 5.26 -9.19
CA ILE A 60 -10.64 4.04 -9.67
C ILE A 60 -10.20 3.14 -8.52
N LEU A 61 -9.57 3.70 -7.49
CA LEU A 61 -9.09 2.94 -6.33
C LEU A 61 -10.23 2.34 -5.49
N PHE A 62 -11.38 3.02 -5.40
CA PHE A 62 -12.53 2.57 -4.62
C PHE A 62 -13.53 1.72 -5.44
N MET A 63 -13.66 1.90 -6.75
CA MET A 63 -14.48 1.02 -7.60
C MET A 63 -13.94 -0.42 -7.60
N ASN A 64 -12.62 -0.57 -7.62
CA ASN A 64 -11.99 -1.89 -7.48
C ASN A 64 -12.21 -2.53 -6.10
N ARG A 65 -12.59 -1.74 -5.08
CA ARG A 65 -12.89 -2.25 -3.74
C ARG A 65 -14.24 -2.96 -3.68
N VAL A 66 -15.28 -2.36 -4.27
CA VAL A 66 -16.63 -2.97 -4.34
C VAL A 66 -16.58 -4.31 -5.10
N TYR A 67 -15.71 -4.44 -6.09
CA TYR A 67 -15.53 -5.68 -6.82
C TYR A 67 -14.86 -6.81 -6.00
N GLN A 68 -14.07 -6.47 -4.97
CA GLN A 68 -13.41 -7.46 -4.12
C GLN A 68 -14.27 -7.88 -2.93
N ASP A 69 -15.08 -6.97 -2.37
CA ASP A 69 -16.06 -7.29 -1.29
C ASP A 69 -17.35 -7.94 -1.82
N GLY A 70 -17.62 -7.87 -3.13
CA GLY A 70 -18.80 -8.47 -3.78
C GLY A 70 -18.63 -9.92 -4.21
N LYS A 71 -17.57 -10.60 -3.76
CA LYS A 71 -17.34 -12.04 -3.94
C LYS A 71 -17.28 -12.73 -2.57
N GLU A 72 -18.36 -12.63 -1.81
CA GLU A 72 -18.71 -13.60 -0.77
C GLU A 72 -19.93 -14.41 -1.23
#